data_AF-A0A1Z8Y9P8-F1
#
_entry.id   AF-A0A1Z8Y9P8-F1
#
_cell.length_a   1.000
_cell.length_b   1.000
_cell.length_c   1.000
_cell.angle_alpha   90.00
_cell.angle_beta   90.00
_cell.angle_gamma   90.00
#
_symmetry.space_group_name_H-M   'P 1'
#
loop_
_entity.id
_entity.type
_entity.pdbx_description
1 polymer ?
#
loop_
_entity_poly.entity_id
_entity_poly.type
_entity_poly.pdbx_seq_one_letter_code
_entity_poly.pdbx_strand_id
1 'polypeptide(L)'
;MFCTVCRHNLRGIAPQKCCPECGQPFEQSDPSTFRNTPSRFASSPPNQIGRLGWTTMLLALLPGCSIGLLILSWLAGWAQLGHQPVPMVDDPKGIPGRFFGVMYVLGILGLISFFPAIALTAVVLGIQTGRAVLDRRRWKSWAVVAGTSVVLVGTAWWTVSGALPGRIIEWLLD
;
A
#
# COMPACT_ATOMS: atom_id res chain seq x y z
N MET A 1 -21.33 -15.85 -27.35
CA MET A 1 -22.76 -15.74 -27.05
C MET A 1 -22.92 -16.17 -25.61
N PHE A 2 -23.39 -15.26 -24.77
CA PHE A 2 -23.59 -15.49 -23.34
C PHE A 2 -25.03 -15.12 -22.99
N CYS A 3 -25.66 -15.89 -22.09
CA CYS A 3 -26.99 -15.57 -21.59
C CYS A 3 -27.00 -14.18 -20.94
N THR A 4 -28.04 -13.40 -21.19
CA THR A 4 -28.22 -12.05 -20.62
C THR A 4 -28.42 -12.05 -19.11
N VAL A 5 -28.95 -13.16 -18.55
CA VAL A 5 -29.24 -13.31 -17.11
C VAL A 5 -28.12 -14.03 -16.38
N CYS A 6 -27.91 -15.33 -16.63
CA CYS A 6 -26.95 -16.12 -15.86
C CYS A 6 -25.51 -16.07 -16.39
N ARG A 7 -25.26 -15.40 -17.52
CA ARG A 7 -23.94 -15.33 -18.19
C ARG A 7 -23.34 -16.67 -18.62
N HIS A 8 -24.11 -17.76 -18.64
CA HIS A 8 -23.66 -19.06 -19.17
C HIS A 8 -23.26 -18.95 -20.64
N ASN A 9 -22.21 -19.69 -21.04
CA ASN A 9 -21.72 -19.69 -22.42
C ASN A 9 -22.66 -20.51 -23.30
N LEU A 10 -23.28 -19.87 -24.29
CA LEU A 10 -24.26 -20.49 -25.18
C LEU A 10 -23.62 -21.02 -26.48
N ARG A 11 -22.29 -20.95 -26.64
CA ARG A 11 -21.61 -21.47 -27.84
C ARG A 11 -21.68 -22.99 -27.86
N GLY A 12 -22.16 -23.56 -28.97
CA GLY A 12 -22.22 -25.01 -29.18
C GLY A 12 -23.42 -25.69 -28.53
N ILE A 13 -24.30 -24.93 -27.87
CA ILE A 13 -25.61 -25.45 -27.47
C ILE A 13 -26.44 -25.59 -28.74
N ALA A 14 -27.08 -26.75 -28.93
CA ALA A 14 -28.08 -26.94 -29.98
C ALA A 14 -29.13 -25.81 -29.90
N PRO A 15 -29.91 -25.52 -30.96
CA PRO A 15 -30.97 -24.49 -30.96
C PRO A 15 -32.15 -24.89 -30.05
N GLN A 16 -31.88 -25.18 -28.79
CA GLN A 16 -32.81 -25.28 -27.70
C GLN A 16 -33.23 -23.85 -27.37
N LYS A 17 -34.55 -23.65 -27.25
CA LYS A 17 -35.15 -22.33 -27.03
C LYS A 17 -34.80 -21.69 -25.68
N CYS A 18 -34.01 -22.33 -24.83
CA CYS A 18 -33.74 -21.89 -23.46
C CYS A 18 -32.29 -22.13 -23.04
N CYS A 19 -31.78 -21.28 -22.14
CA CYS A 19 -30.51 -21.49 -21.45
C CYS A 19 -30.63 -22.64 -20.44
N PRO A 20 -29.69 -23.61 -20.43
CA PRO A 20 -29.78 -24.80 -19.55
C PRO A 20 -29.67 -24.49 -18.06
N GLU A 21 -29.04 -23.36 -17.70
CA GLU A 21 -28.81 -22.99 -16.30
C GLU A 21 -29.98 -22.21 -15.67
N CYS A 22 -30.64 -21.35 -16.45
CA CYS A 22 -31.62 -20.40 -15.91
C CYS A 22 -32.98 -20.43 -16.61
N GLY A 23 -33.14 -21.26 -17.65
CA GLY A 23 -34.38 -21.36 -18.42
C GLY A 23 -34.68 -20.13 -19.29
N GLN A 24 -33.88 -19.07 -19.25
CA GLN A 24 -34.05 -17.85 -20.05
C GLN A 24 -34.19 -18.23 -21.54
N PRO A 25 -35.21 -17.73 -22.26
CA PRO A 25 -35.35 -18.01 -23.66
C PRO A 25 -34.14 -17.52 -24.44
N PHE A 26 -33.65 -18.37 -25.35
CA PHE A 26 -32.52 -18.10 -26.21
C PHE A 26 -32.93 -18.33 -27.65
N GLU A 27 -32.71 -17.31 -28.47
CA GLU A 27 -33.00 -17.36 -29.88
C GLU A 27 -31.82 -16.78 -30.66
N GLN A 28 -31.17 -17.62 -31.46
CA GLN A 28 -29.94 -17.24 -32.16
C GLN A 28 -30.17 -16.15 -33.21
N SER A 29 -31.38 -16.06 -33.77
CA SER A 29 -31.83 -15.00 -34.67
C SER A 29 -32.08 -13.66 -33.97
N ASP A 30 -32.32 -13.66 -32.67
CA ASP A 30 -32.60 -12.44 -31.91
C ASP A 30 -31.41 -12.03 -31.04
N PRO A 31 -30.63 -11.01 -31.46
CA PRO A 31 -29.48 -10.50 -30.69
C PRO A 31 -29.88 -9.87 -29.35
N SER A 32 -31.16 -9.65 -29.07
CA SER A 32 -31.63 -9.20 -27.76
C SER A 32 -31.52 -10.29 -26.68
N THR A 33 -31.53 -11.57 -27.08
CA THR A 33 -31.54 -12.71 -26.15
C THR A 33 -30.15 -13.13 -25.65
N PHE A 34 -29.07 -12.62 -26.26
CA PHE A 34 -27.69 -12.96 -25.90
C PHE A 34 -26.73 -11.78 -25.99
N ARG A 35 -25.60 -11.86 -25.29
CA ARG A 35 -24.47 -10.93 -25.48
C ARG A 35 -23.35 -11.59 -26.27
N ASN A 36 -22.83 -10.88 -27.27
CA ASN A 36 -21.70 -11.37 -28.09
C ASN A 36 -20.36 -11.26 -27.37
N THR A 37 -20.19 -10.24 -26.56
CA THR A 37 -19.03 -10.06 -25.71
C THR A 37 -19.25 -10.76 -24.37
N PRO A 38 -18.31 -11.61 -23.91
CA PRO A 38 -18.30 -11.99 -22.50
C PRO A 38 -18.23 -10.68 -21.72
N SER A 39 -19.12 -10.48 -20.76
CA SER A 39 -19.09 -9.35 -19.83
C SER A 39 -17.90 -9.46 -18.86
N ARG A 40 -16.70 -9.77 -19.36
CA ARG A 40 -15.44 -9.79 -18.61
C ARG A 40 -15.08 -8.43 -18.00
N PHE A 41 -15.86 -7.38 -18.29
CA PHE A 41 -15.63 -6.02 -17.79
C PHE A 41 -16.86 -5.31 -17.20
N ALA A 42 -18.03 -5.96 -17.11
CA ALA A 42 -19.17 -5.33 -16.46
C ALA A 42 -19.19 -5.68 -14.97
N SER A 43 -18.33 -4.95 -14.24
CA SER A 43 -18.24 -4.74 -12.78
C SER A 43 -16.86 -5.02 -12.20
N SER A 44 -15.81 -4.37 -12.71
CA SER A 44 -14.88 -3.82 -11.72
C SER A 44 -15.69 -2.77 -10.97
N PRO A 45 -15.98 -2.93 -9.67
CA PRO A 45 -16.73 -1.92 -8.94
C PRO A 45 -15.99 -0.59 -9.17
N PRO A 46 -16.70 0.51 -9.49
CA PRO A 46 -16.09 1.78 -9.91
C PRO A 46 -15.11 2.38 -8.89
N ASN A 47 -15.00 1.77 -7.72
CA ASN A 47 -14.25 2.24 -6.57
C ASN A 47 -13.01 1.37 -6.29
N GLN A 48 -12.79 0.26 -7.01
CA GLN A 48 -11.67 -0.65 -6.71
C GLN A 48 -10.31 -0.04 -7.02
N ILE A 49 -10.20 0.71 -8.13
CA ILE A 49 -8.97 1.44 -8.48
C ILE A 49 -8.69 2.54 -7.44
N GLY A 50 -9.73 3.25 -7.01
CA GLY A 50 -9.63 4.26 -5.95
C GLY A 50 -9.20 3.67 -4.61
N ARG A 51 -9.77 2.52 -4.21
CA ARG A 51 -9.38 1.82 -2.96
C ARG A 51 -7.94 1.33 -3.00
N LEU A 52 -7.51 0.73 -4.12
CA LEU A 52 -6.14 0.25 -4.26
C LEU A 52 -5.13 1.41 -4.20
N GLY A 53 -5.41 2.50 -4.91
CA GLY A 53 -4.57 3.70 -4.87
C GLY A 53 -4.48 4.29 -3.46
N TRP A 54 -5.60 4.41 -2.75
CA TRP A 54 -5.62 4.89 -1.37
C TRP A 54 -4.83 3.98 -0.43
N THR A 55 -4.97 2.66 -0.54
CA THR A 55 -4.19 1.73 0.30
C THR A 55 -2.70 1.83 0.04
N THR A 56 -2.28 1.94 -1.22
CA THR A 56 -0.86 2.09 -1.58
C THR A 56 -0.31 3.43 -1.09
N MET A 57 -1.09 4.51 -1.19
CA MET A 57 -0.70 5.83 -0.70
C MET A 57 -0.53 5.84 0.82
N LEU A 58 -1.47 5.27 1.59
CA LEU A 58 -1.37 5.17 3.04
C LEU A 58 -0.17 4.33 3.47
N LEU A 59 0.05 3.19 2.81
CA LEU A 59 1.19 2.31 3.06
C LEU A 59 2.54 2.97 2.74
N ALA A 60 2.58 3.84 1.73
CA ALA A 60 3.77 4.61 1.39
C ALA A 60 4.05 5.77 2.36
N LEU A 61 3.01 6.33 2.99
CA LEU A 61 3.16 7.40 3.98
C LEU A 61 3.62 6.88 5.35
N LEU A 62 3.28 5.64 5.70
CA LEU A 62 3.55 5.06 7.02
C LEU A 62 5.05 5.05 7.42
N PRO A 63 6.00 4.67 6.53
CA PRO A 63 7.44 4.78 6.83
C PRO A 63 7.86 6.24 7.09
N GLY A 64 7.34 7.19 6.31
CA GLY A 64 7.62 8.61 6.49
C GLY A 64 7.12 9.14 7.83
N CYS A 65 5.90 8.74 8.25
CA CYS A 65 5.38 9.06 9.57
C CYS A 65 6.25 8.50 10.70
N SER A 66 6.74 7.26 10.54
CA SER A 66 7.62 6.62 11.53
C SER A 66 8.92 7.39 11.72
N ILE A 67 9.54 7.85 10.63
CA ILE A 67 10.75 8.69 10.68
C ILE A 67 10.44 10.05 11.30
N GLY A 68 9.29 10.65 10.96
CA GLY A 68 8.84 11.89 11.58
C GLY A 68 8.73 11.78 13.10
N LEU A 69 8.17 10.67 13.62
CA LEU A 69 8.09 10.41 15.05
C LEU A 69 9.46 10.28 15.71
N LEU A 70 10.42 9.64 15.05
CA LEU A 70 11.80 9.55 15.55
C LEU A 70 12.45 10.94 15.67
N ILE A 71 12.32 11.76 14.63
CA ILE A 71 12.85 13.13 14.62
C ILE A 71 12.17 13.97 15.72
N LEU A 72 10.85 13.85 15.89
CA LEU A 72 10.11 14.58 16.92
C LEU A 72 10.54 14.18 18.33
N SER A 73 10.78 12.88 18.57
CA SER A 73 11.28 12.39 19.86
C SER A 73 12.67 12.95 20.20
N TRP A 74 13.54 13.02 19.20
CA TRP A 74 14.87 13.61 19.33
C TRP A 74 14.84 15.12 19.55
N LEU A 75 14.01 15.85 18.79
CA LEU A 75 13.81 17.29 18.97
C LEU A 75 13.22 17.62 20.35
N ALA A 76 12.32 16.77 20.85
CA ALA A 76 11.79 16.90 22.21
C ALA A 76 12.90 16.71 23.26
N GLY A 77 13.79 15.73 23.05
CA GLY A 77 14.97 15.53 23.88
C GLY A 77 15.89 16.75 23.88
N TRP A 78 16.18 17.30 22.70
CA TRP A 78 16.99 18.52 22.57
C TRP A 78 16.34 19.70 23.30
N ALA A 79 15.05 19.95 23.06
CA ALA A 79 14.34 21.04 23.71
C ALA A 79 14.36 20.95 25.24
N GLN A 80 14.40 19.73 25.78
CA GLN A 80 14.37 19.48 27.22
C GLN A 80 15.75 19.47 27.88
N LEU A 81 16.78 18.96 27.20
CA LEU A 81 18.16 18.95 27.68
C LEU A 81 18.84 20.32 27.51
N GLY A 82 18.37 21.15 26.58
CA GLY A 82 19.00 22.43 26.22
C GLY A 82 20.26 22.27 25.35
N HIS A 83 20.66 21.04 25.05
CA HIS A 83 21.72 20.69 24.11
C HIS A 83 21.31 19.48 23.27
N GLN A 84 22.10 19.21 22.23
CA GLN A 84 21.87 18.06 21.36
C GLN A 84 21.97 16.76 22.17
N PRO A 85 21.01 15.81 22.05
CA PRO A 85 21.10 14.52 22.72
C PRO A 85 22.31 13.72 22.25
N VAL A 86 23.07 13.19 23.20
CA VAL A 86 24.29 12.41 22.96
C VAL A 86 24.07 10.96 23.40
N PRO A 87 24.28 9.97 22.51
CA PRO A 87 24.22 8.56 22.90
C PRO A 87 25.20 8.25 24.05
N MET A 88 24.84 7.34 24.95
CA MET A 88 25.58 6.89 26.14
C MET A 88 25.72 7.93 27.27
N VAL A 89 25.39 9.19 27.01
CA VAL A 89 25.45 10.27 27.99
C VAL A 89 24.05 10.64 28.44
N ASP A 90 23.13 10.84 27.49
CA ASP A 90 21.77 11.28 27.75
C ASP A 90 20.80 10.10 27.61
N ASP A 91 20.56 9.32 28.67
CA ASP A 91 19.58 8.23 28.59
C ASP A 91 18.17 8.81 28.34
N PRO A 92 17.52 8.50 27.20
CA PRO A 92 16.18 8.99 26.91
C PRO A 92 15.18 8.60 28.01
N LYS A 93 15.36 7.45 28.67
CA LYS A 93 14.46 7.00 29.75
C LYS A 93 14.59 7.87 31.01
N GLY A 94 15.71 8.57 31.17
CA GLY A 94 16.01 9.44 32.29
C GLY A 94 15.49 10.88 32.15
N ILE A 95 15.04 11.29 30.95
CA ILE A 95 14.60 12.67 30.70
C ILE A 95 13.22 12.90 31.36
N PRO A 96 13.10 13.80 32.35
CA PRO A 96 11.87 13.97 33.10
C PRO A 96 10.82 14.72 32.28
N GLY A 97 9.60 14.20 32.15
CA GLY A 97 8.50 14.96 31.55
C GLY A 97 7.50 14.09 30.80
N ARG A 98 6.20 14.32 31.04
CA ARG A 98 5.12 13.53 30.42
C ARG A 98 5.10 13.69 28.90
N PHE A 99 5.34 14.90 28.40
CA PHE A 99 5.37 15.18 26.97
C PHE A 99 6.50 14.40 26.28
N PHE A 100 7.71 14.45 26.82
CA PHE A 100 8.85 13.70 26.31
C PHE A 100 8.59 12.19 26.37
N GLY A 101 8.10 11.67 27.49
CA GLY A 101 7.78 10.25 27.62
C GLY A 101 6.79 9.74 26.56
N VAL A 102 5.75 10.53 26.22
CA VAL A 102 4.83 10.20 25.13
C VAL A 102 5.54 10.19 23.78
N MET A 103 6.36 11.21 23.49
CA MET A 103 7.10 11.30 22.22
C MET A 103 8.13 10.17 22.06
N TYR A 104 8.81 9.80 23.14
CA TYR A 104 9.74 8.66 23.17
C TYR A 104 9.02 7.35 22.84
N VAL A 105 7.90 7.06 23.53
CA VAL A 105 7.11 5.84 23.26
C VAL A 105 6.59 5.81 21.82
N LEU A 106 6.10 6.94 21.30
CA LEU A 106 5.67 7.04 19.90
C LEU A 106 6.83 6.85 18.92
N GLY A 107 8.02 7.36 19.22
CA GLY A 107 9.23 7.14 18.43
C GLY A 107 9.61 5.65 18.35
N ILE A 108 9.61 4.95 19.50
CA ILE A 108 9.87 3.51 19.58
C ILE A 108 8.81 2.71 18.83
N LEU A 109 7.52 3.01 19.00
CA LEU A 109 6.45 2.36 18.26
C LEU A 109 6.57 2.62 16.75
N GLY A 110 6.96 3.83 16.36
CA GLY A 110 7.30 4.20 14.99
C GLY A 110 8.40 3.30 14.43
N LEU A 111 9.51 3.14 15.17
CA LEU A 111 10.63 2.28 14.77
C LEU A 111 10.22 0.81 14.62
N ILE A 112 9.47 0.26 15.59
CA ILE A 112 8.99 -1.12 15.54
C ILE A 112 8.06 -1.33 14.35
N SER A 113 7.21 -0.34 14.06
CA SER A 113 6.25 -0.41 12.95
C SER A 113 6.89 -0.20 11.56
N PHE A 114 8.09 0.39 11.49
CA PHE A 114 8.78 0.73 10.25
C PHE A 114 9.11 -0.50 9.40
N PHE A 115 9.70 -1.55 9.99
CA PHE A 115 10.09 -2.75 9.23
C PHE A 115 8.89 -3.55 8.70
N PRO A 116 7.84 -3.84 9.51
CA PRO A 116 6.61 -4.45 9.00
C PRO A 116 5.92 -3.59 7.93
N ALA A 117 5.91 -2.26 8.09
CA ALA A 117 5.33 -1.35 7.12
C ALA A 117 6.04 -1.46 5.76
N ILE A 118 7.37 -1.42 5.74
CA ILE A 118 8.15 -1.56 4.51
C ILE A 118 7.90 -2.92 3.86
N ALA A 119 7.95 -4.00 4.64
CA ALA A 119 7.72 -5.36 4.14
C ALA A 119 6.32 -5.50 3.53
N LEU A 120 5.29 -5.00 4.21
CA LEU A 120 3.91 -5.04 3.73
C LEU A 120 3.74 -4.20 2.45
N THR A 121 4.31 -3.01 2.41
CA THR A 121 4.30 -2.14 1.22
C THR A 121 4.97 -2.84 0.03
N ALA A 122 6.12 -3.50 0.24
CA ALA A 122 6.81 -4.25 -0.80
C ALA A 122 5.98 -5.44 -1.31
N VAL A 123 5.32 -6.19 -0.41
CA VAL A 123 4.43 -7.31 -0.80
C VAL A 123 3.24 -6.81 -1.61
N VAL A 124 2.58 -5.75 -1.16
CA VAL A 124 1.42 -5.17 -1.87
C VAL A 124 1.85 -4.67 -3.26
N LEU A 125 2.97 -3.95 -3.35
CA LEU A 125 3.53 -3.50 -4.64
C LEU A 125 3.92 -4.69 -5.53
N GLY A 126 4.47 -5.78 -4.97
CA GLY A 126 4.81 -7.00 -5.71
C GLY A 126 3.58 -7.69 -6.29
N ILE A 127 2.50 -7.83 -5.51
CA ILE A 127 1.23 -8.41 -5.98
C ILE A 127 0.62 -7.54 -7.08
N GLN A 128 0.67 -6.22 -6.91
CA GLN A 128 0.14 -5.26 -7.89
C GLN A 128 0.93 -5.26 -9.18
N THR A 129 2.27 -5.25 -9.11
CA THR A 129 3.16 -5.30 -10.28
C THR A 129 3.04 -6.63 -11.02
N GLY A 130 2.96 -7.76 -10.31
CA GLY A 130 2.73 -9.08 -10.94
C GLY A 130 1.45 -9.14 -11.75
N ARG A 131 0.35 -8.56 -11.24
CA ARG A 131 -0.92 -8.43 -11.99
C ARG A 131 -0.80 -7.46 -13.17
N ALA A 132 0.01 -6.43 -13.06
CA ALA A 132 0.22 -5.44 -14.11
C ALA A 132 1.18 -5.91 -15.22
N VAL A 133 2.15 -6.79 -14.92
CA VAL A 133 3.02 -7.43 -15.93
C VAL A 133 2.19 -8.22 -16.91
N LEU A 134 1.14 -8.89 -16.42
CA LEU A 134 0.17 -9.60 -17.25
C LEU A 134 -0.64 -8.64 -18.15
N ASP A 135 -0.72 -7.36 -17.80
CA ASP A 135 -1.42 -6.32 -18.55
C ASP A 135 -0.41 -5.31 -19.14
N ARG A 136 0.20 -5.70 -20.28
CA ARG A 136 1.31 -5.00 -20.98
C ARG A 136 1.11 -3.49 -21.16
N ARG A 137 -0.14 -3.02 -21.16
CA ARG A 137 -0.50 -1.60 -21.33
C ARG A 137 -0.28 -0.75 -20.08
N ARG A 138 -0.23 -1.36 -18.89
CA ARG A 138 -0.13 -0.66 -17.58
C ARG A 138 1.23 -0.79 -16.90
N TRP A 139 2.12 -1.66 -17.40
CA TRP A 139 3.47 -1.88 -16.86
C TRP A 139 4.26 -0.59 -16.62
N LYS A 140 4.21 0.37 -17.55
CA LYS A 140 4.97 1.63 -17.44
C LYS A 140 4.57 2.46 -16.21
N SER A 141 3.28 2.55 -15.90
CA SER A 141 2.78 3.28 -14.73
C SER A 141 3.21 2.62 -13.42
N TRP A 142 3.22 1.29 -13.38
CA TRP A 142 3.63 0.53 -12.20
C TRP A 142 5.14 0.56 -11.96
N ALA A 143 5.95 0.53 -13.01
CA ALA A 143 7.39 0.69 -12.91
C ALA A 143 7.77 2.05 -12.30
N VAL A 144 7.05 3.13 -12.65
CA VAL A 144 7.26 4.46 -12.06
C VAL A 144 6.91 4.47 -10.57
N VAL A 145 5.78 3.90 -10.17
CA VAL A 145 5.35 3.83 -8.75
C VAL A 145 6.32 3.00 -7.91
N ALA A 146 6.75 1.84 -8.41
CA ALA A 146 7.72 0.99 -7.72
C ALA A 146 9.08 1.70 -7.62
N GLY A 147 9.56 2.30 -8.71
CA GLY A 147 10.82 3.04 -8.73
C GLY A 147 10.81 4.24 -7.78
N THR A 148 9.74 5.04 -7.78
CA THR A 148 9.59 6.16 -6.83
C THR A 148 9.53 5.67 -5.38
N SER A 149 8.85 4.57 -5.10
CA SER A 149 8.80 4.00 -3.75
C SER A 149 10.18 3.54 -3.27
N VAL A 150 10.96 2.86 -4.12
CA VAL A 150 12.33 2.43 -3.79
C VAL A 150 13.24 3.63 -3.56
N VAL A 151 13.15 4.66 -4.40
CA VAL A 151 13.93 5.89 -4.22
C VAL A 151 13.54 6.59 -2.93
N LEU A 152 12.25 6.70 -2.60
CA LEU A 152 11.78 7.32 -1.36
C LEU A 152 12.23 6.55 -0.12
N VAL A 153 12.10 5.22 -0.11
CA VAL A 153 12.56 4.39 1.02
C VAL A 153 14.08 4.42 1.14
N GLY A 154 14.80 4.34 0.02
CA GLY A 154 16.27 4.40 0.00
C GLY A 154 16.81 5.75 0.45
N THR A 155 16.20 6.85 0.01
CA THR A 155 16.57 8.20 0.46
C THR A 155 16.20 8.43 1.92
N ALA A 156 15.04 7.94 2.37
CA ALA A 156 14.63 8.00 3.76
C ALA A 156 15.54 7.17 4.68
N TRP A 157 15.98 5.99 4.23
CA TRP A 157 16.96 5.19 4.95
C TRP A 157 18.31 5.88 4.99
N TRP A 158 18.79 6.38 3.84
CA TRP A 158 20.05 7.12 3.74
C TRP A 158 20.08 8.36 4.63
N THR A 159 18.99 9.13 4.68
CA THR A 159 18.91 10.28 5.58
C THR A 159 18.95 9.84 7.02
N VAL A 160 18.23 8.77 7.37
CA VAL A 160 18.23 8.21 8.72
C VAL A 160 19.60 7.66 9.15
N SER A 161 20.30 6.96 8.25
CA SER A 161 21.54 6.26 8.57
C SER A 161 22.79 7.11 8.37
N GLY A 162 22.76 8.12 7.50
CA GLY A 162 23.96 8.84 7.05
C GLY A 162 23.89 10.36 7.17
N ALA A 163 22.71 10.97 7.28
CA ALA A 163 22.57 12.44 7.24
C ALA A 163 21.88 13.05 8.46
N LEU A 164 21.27 12.27 9.37
CA LEU A 164 20.67 12.82 10.57
C LEU A 164 21.77 13.28 11.56
N PRO A 165 21.77 14.55 11.98
CA PRO A 165 22.69 15.02 13.00
C PRO A 165 22.45 14.27 14.31
N GLY A 166 23.47 13.61 14.85
CA GLY A 166 23.47 13.15 16.24
C GLY A 166 23.04 11.72 16.51
N ARG A 167 23.22 10.77 15.57
CA ARG A 167 23.09 9.33 15.87
C ARG A 167 21.77 9.01 16.58
N ILE A 168 20.66 9.55 16.06
CA ILE A 168 19.33 9.51 16.70
C ILE A 168 18.92 8.09 17.08
N ILE A 169 19.19 7.12 16.20
CA ILE A 169 18.89 5.71 16.46
C ILE A 169 19.72 5.17 17.61
N GLU A 170 21.03 5.47 17.64
CA GLU A 170 21.91 5.03 18.74
C GLU A 170 21.44 5.61 20.06
N TRP A 171 21.12 6.92 20.10
CA TRP A 171 20.61 7.57 21.30
C TRP A 171 19.25 7.02 21.76
N LEU A 172 18.33 6.76 20.84
CA LEU A 172 16.99 6.28 21.20
C LEU A 172 17.00 4.83 21.72
N LEU A 173 17.95 4.02 21.22
CA LEU A 173 18.09 2.60 21.57
C LEU A 173 18.99 2.34 22.78
N ASP A 174 19.69 3.36 23.25
CA ASP A 174 20.44 3.36 24.49
C ASP A 174 19.51 3.25 25.71
#